data_AF-A0A015K3P0-F1
#
_entry.id   AF-A0A015K3P0-F1
#
_cell.length_a   1.000
_cell.length_b   1.000
_cell.length_c   1.000
_cell.angle_alpha   90.00
_cell.angle_beta   90.00
_cell.angle_gamma   90.00
#
_symmetry.space_group_name_H-M   'P 1'
#
loop_
_entity.id
_entity.type
_entity.pdbx_description
1 polymer ?
#
loop_
_entity_poly.entity_id
_entity_poly.type
_entity_poly.pdbx_seq_one_letter_code
_entity_poly.pdbx_strand_id
1 'polypeptide(L)'
;MRPLQHTKIPIQDGILQFEGSILEKERYNGEANAISWRSEGQIDLRKTGTYAMASLRFFQDVSRAPKKAEDLSPEEDHWIKSAYMGGLVWAEPYEGIATELDYNEYYPHILAYEGACWPIGPGEFKTFTHI
;
A
#
# COMPACT_ATOMS: atom_id res chain seq x y z
N MET A 1 12.81 -29.00 -30.34
CA MET A 1 13.05 -28.76 -28.91
C MET A 1 14.56 -28.88 -28.68
N ARG A 2 15.26 -27.83 -28.21
CA ARG A 2 16.71 -27.88 -27.91
C ARG A 2 16.92 -27.75 -26.40
N PRO A 3 17.81 -28.55 -25.78
CA PRO A 3 18.02 -28.49 -24.33
C PRO A 3 18.89 -27.29 -23.96
N LEU A 4 18.56 -26.65 -22.83
CA LEU A 4 19.31 -25.55 -22.23
C LEU A 4 20.60 -26.09 -21.59
N GLN A 5 21.76 -25.63 -22.05
CA GLN A 5 23.03 -25.84 -21.35
C GLN A 5 23.15 -24.80 -20.24
N HIS A 6 23.32 -25.27 -18.99
CA HIS A 6 23.66 -24.41 -17.85
C HIS A 6 25.15 -24.09 -17.89
N THR A 7 25.51 -22.93 -18.44
CA THR A 7 26.81 -22.32 -18.22
C THR A 7 26.75 -21.54 -16.91
N LYS A 8 27.51 -21.95 -15.89
CA LYS A 8 27.65 -21.19 -14.64
C LYS A 8 28.50 -19.95 -14.93
N ILE A 9 27.86 -18.79 -14.96
CA ILE A 9 28.53 -17.47 -14.99
C ILE A 9 28.77 -17.07 -13.52
N PRO A 10 30.00 -16.74 -13.09
CA PRO A 10 30.26 -16.26 -11.74
C PRO A 10 29.63 -14.87 -11.56
N ILE A 11 28.85 -14.69 -10.50
CA ILE A 11 28.05 -13.49 -10.24
C ILE A 11 28.92 -12.42 -9.55
N GLN A 12 29.06 -11.25 -10.18
CA GLN A 12 29.61 -10.05 -9.56
C GLN A 12 28.47 -9.30 -8.84
N ASP A 13 28.07 -9.81 -7.68
CA ASP A 13 26.90 -9.32 -6.91
C ASP A 13 26.91 -7.81 -6.63
N GLY A 14 28.10 -7.19 -6.50
CA GLY A 14 28.22 -5.77 -6.19
C GLY A 14 27.92 -4.80 -7.34
N ILE A 15 28.14 -5.20 -8.61
CA ILE A 15 27.89 -4.33 -9.77
C ILE A 15 26.39 -4.30 -10.10
N LEU A 16 25.73 -5.46 -10.02
CA LEU A 16 24.28 -5.59 -10.25
C LEU A 16 23.45 -4.85 -9.19
N GLN A 17 23.90 -4.84 -7.92
CA GLN A 17 23.25 -4.07 -6.86
C GLN A 17 23.38 -2.55 -7.07
N PHE A 18 24.55 -2.09 -7.51
CA PHE A 18 24.78 -0.67 -7.78
C PHE A 18 23.97 -0.17 -8.98
N GLU A 19 23.98 -0.91 -10.10
CA GLU A 19 23.15 -0.58 -11.27
C GLU A 19 21.65 -0.66 -10.96
N GLY A 20 21.21 -1.66 -10.19
CA GLY A 20 19.83 -1.75 -9.70
C GLY A 20 19.40 -0.53 -8.88
N SER A 21 20.28 -0.01 -8.02
CA SER A 21 20.00 1.17 -7.20
C SER A 21 19.88 2.47 -8.01
N ILE A 22 20.64 2.59 -9.11
CA ILE A 22 20.57 3.73 -10.03
C ILE A 22 19.26 3.69 -10.80
N LEU A 23 18.91 2.53 -11.37
CA LEU A 23 17.67 2.35 -12.13
C LEU A 23 16.43 2.60 -11.26
N GLU A 24 16.45 2.17 -10.00
CA GLU A 24 15.37 2.43 -9.05
C GLU A 24 15.22 3.93 -8.76
N LYS A 25 16.35 4.63 -8.55
CA LYS A 25 16.35 6.09 -8.32
C LYS A 25 15.86 6.87 -9.54
N GLU A 26 16.25 6.47 -10.74
CA GLU A 26 15.79 7.10 -11.98
C GLU A 26 14.29 6.90 -12.18
N ARG A 27 13.79 5.67 -11.98
CA ARG A 27 12.36 5.35 -12.02
C ARG A 27 11.59 6.23 -11.03
N TYR A 28 12.02 6.25 -9.77
CA TYR A 28 11.37 7.05 -8.72
C TYR A 28 11.30 8.53 -9.09
N ASN A 29 12.38 9.11 -9.62
CA ASN A 29 12.40 10.52 -10.03
C ASN A 29 11.46 10.79 -11.22
N GLY A 30 11.38 9.86 -12.17
CA GLY A 30 10.42 9.93 -13.28
C GLY A 30 8.98 9.92 -12.78
N GLU A 31 8.65 9.00 -11.88
CA GLU A 31 7.33 8.89 -11.25
C GLU A 31 6.99 10.14 -10.42
N ALA A 32 7.94 10.63 -9.62
CA ALA A 32 7.78 11.86 -8.83
C ALA A 32 7.48 13.08 -9.71
N ASN A 33 8.18 13.22 -10.83
CA ASN A 33 7.92 14.30 -11.79
C ASN A 33 6.53 14.17 -12.42
N ALA A 34 6.14 12.96 -12.84
CA ALA A 34 4.84 12.71 -13.46
C ALA A 34 3.67 12.99 -12.50
N ILE A 35 3.79 12.55 -11.24
CA ILE A 35 2.78 12.79 -10.19
C ILE A 35 2.69 14.28 -9.85
N SER A 36 3.84 14.95 -9.70
CA SER A 36 3.86 16.39 -9.42
C SER A 36 3.23 17.19 -10.56
N TRP A 37 3.53 16.84 -11.81
CA TRP A 37 2.90 17.46 -12.98
C TRP A 37 1.39 17.23 -13.02
N ARG A 38 0.93 15.98 -12.88
CA ARG A 38 -0.50 15.63 -12.95
C ARG A 38 -1.33 16.21 -11.81
N SER A 39 -0.70 16.44 -10.65
CA SER A 39 -1.34 17.04 -9.47
C SER A 39 -1.16 18.55 -9.40
N GLU A 40 -0.65 19.21 -10.44
CA GLU A 40 -0.37 20.66 -10.45
C GLU A 40 0.50 21.12 -9.26
N GLY A 41 1.43 20.25 -8.85
CA GLY A 41 2.34 20.50 -7.74
C GLY A 41 1.77 20.21 -6.35
N GLN A 42 0.52 19.75 -6.23
CA GLN A 42 -0.08 19.41 -4.94
C GLN A 42 0.58 18.20 -4.27
N ILE A 43 1.07 17.24 -5.08
CA ILE A 43 1.79 16.06 -4.59
C ILE A 43 3.24 16.14 -5.07
N ASP A 44 4.21 16.12 -4.15
CA ASP A 44 5.64 16.10 -4.47
C ASP A 44 6.36 15.04 -3.65
N LEU A 45 6.56 13.87 -4.27
CA LEU A 45 7.16 12.71 -3.62
C LEU A 45 8.55 13.00 -3.05
N ARG A 46 9.32 13.89 -3.69
CA ARG A 46 10.69 14.23 -3.24
C ARG A 46 10.71 14.97 -1.91
N LYS A 47 9.61 15.64 -1.54
CA LYS A 47 9.46 16.31 -0.25
C LYS A 47 8.99 15.35 0.83
N THR A 48 8.15 14.38 0.48
CA THR A 48 7.52 13.45 1.44
C THR A 48 8.29 12.13 1.57
N GLY A 49 9.21 11.85 0.66
CA GLY A 49 10.09 10.67 0.65
C GLY A 49 9.42 9.42 0.09
N THR A 50 8.27 9.01 0.64
CA THR A 50 7.58 7.78 0.23
C THR A 50 6.19 8.06 -0.32
N TYR A 51 5.68 7.13 -1.13
CA TYR A 51 4.30 7.11 -1.61
C TYR A 51 3.30 7.17 -0.45
N ALA A 52 3.51 6.35 0.58
CA ALA A 52 2.62 6.30 1.74
C ALA A 52 2.55 7.66 2.47
N MET A 53 3.71 8.31 2.69
CA MET A 53 3.75 9.62 3.33
C MET A 53 3.14 10.71 2.44
N ALA A 54 3.35 10.65 1.13
CA ALA A 54 2.74 11.57 0.17
C ALA A 54 1.21 11.47 0.19
N SER A 55 0.68 10.24 0.10
CA SER A 55 -0.75 9.97 0.13
C SER A 55 -1.37 10.38 1.46
N LEU A 56 -0.75 10.03 2.60
CA LEU A 56 -1.24 10.43 3.92
C LEU A 56 -1.28 11.95 4.07
N ARG A 57 -0.22 12.63 3.63
CA ARG A 57 -0.16 14.10 3.71
C ARG A 57 -1.22 14.75 2.84
N PHE A 58 -1.36 14.32 1.59
CA PHE A 58 -2.38 14.81 0.67
C PHE A 58 -3.79 14.57 1.22
N PHE A 59 -4.05 13.38 1.76
CA PHE A 59 -5.32 13.05 2.41
C PHE A 59 -5.64 14.00 3.57
N GLN A 60 -4.67 14.27 4.45
CA GLN A 60 -4.85 15.21 5.57
C GLN A 60 -5.12 16.64 5.09
N ASP A 61 -4.40 17.09 4.06
CA ASP A 61 -4.54 18.44 3.51
C ASP A 61 -5.93 18.64 2.82
N VAL A 62 -6.44 17.61 2.14
CA VAL A 62 -7.75 17.66 1.45
C VAL A 62 -8.94 17.42 2.39
N SER A 63 -8.86 16.42 3.27
CA SER A 63 -9.98 16.06 4.16
C SER A 63 -10.18 17.04 5.31
N ARG A 64 -9.16 17.85 5.64
CA ARG A 64 -9.10 18.66 6.87
C ARG A 64 -9.27 17.82 8.14
N ALA A 65 -9.06 16.51 8.05
CA ALA A 65 -9.09 15.62 9.20
C ALA A 65 -7.96 15.99 10.20
N PRO A 66 -8.09 15.60 11.48
CA PRO A 66 -7.01 15.75 12.44
C PRO A 66 -5.70 15.15 11.90
N LYS A 67 -4.60 15.92 12.02
CA LYS A 67 -3.28 15.48 11.53
C LYS A 67 -2.72 14.27 12.29
N LYS A 68 -3.27 14.00 13.48
CA LYS A 68 -2.94 12.86 14.33
C LYS A 68 -4.23 12.43 15.01
N ALA A 69 -4.49 11.12 15.03
CA ALA A 69 -5.47 10.55 15.93
C ALA A 69 -4.96 10.61 17.38
N GLU A 70 -5.85 10.49 18.36
CA GLU A 70 -5.43 10.32 19.75
C GLU A 70 -4.64 9.01 19.93
N ASP A 71 -3.70 9.02 20.87
CA ASP A 71 -2.90 7.84 21.15
C ASP A 71 -3.78 6.77 21.80
N LEU A 72 -3.78 5.56 21.21
CA LEU A 72 -4.52 4.42 21.74
C LEU A 72 -3.88 3.94 23.06
N SER A 73 -4.71 3.40 23.95
CA SER A 73 -4.18 2.64 25.08
C SER A 73 -3.47 1.37 24.58
N PRO A 74 -2.49 0.83 25.34
CA PRO A 74 -1.81 -0.41 24.93
C PRO A 74 -2.75 -1.60 24.72
N GLU A 75 -3.87 -1.64 25.45
CA GLU A 75 -4.88 -2.69 25.35
C GLU A 75 -5.69 -2.57 24.04
N GLU A 76 -6.16 -1.37 23.71
CA GLU A 76 -6.87 -1.10 22.45
C GLU A 76 -5.97 -1.36 21.24
N ASP A 77 -4.72 -0.89 21.29
CA ASP A 77 -3.73 -1.14 20.23
C ASP A 77 -3.51 -2.64 20.02
N HIS A 78 -3.40 -3.41 21.11
CA HIS A 78 -3.27 -4.86 21.04
C HIS A 78 -4.47 -5.54 20.40
N TRP A 79 -5.70 -5.17 20.79
CA TRP A 79 -6.91 -5.76 20.22
C TRP A 79 -7.09 -5.41 18.74
N ILE A 80 -6.87 -4.14 18.37
CA ILE A 80 -6.95 -3.70 16.97
C ILE A 80 -5.92 -4.45 16.12
N LYS A 81 -4.67 -4.54 16.57
CA LYS A 81 -3.62 -5.29 15.86
C LYS A 81 -3.91 -6.79 15.77
N SER A 82 -4.54 -7.36 16.80
CA SER A 82 -4.90 -8.79 16.79
C SER A 82 -6.05 -9.11 15.83
N ALA A 83 -6.94 -8.14 15.58
CA ALA A 83 -8.01 -8.27 14.60
C ALA A 83 -7.60 -7.85 13.18
N TYR A 84 -6.44 -7.21 13.01
CA TYR A 84 -5.97 -6.73 11.72
C TYR A 84 -5.63 -7.90 10.77
N MET A 85 -6.34 -7.97 9.65
CA MET A 85 -6.12 -8.94 8.60
C MET A 85 -5.84 -8.24 7.27
N GLY A 86 -4.92 -8.81 6.48
CA GLY A 86 -4.58 -8.33 5.14
C GLY A 86 -5.51 -8.87 4.05
N GLY A 87 -5.02 -8.85 2.81
CA GLY A 87 -5.74 -9.42 1.66
C GLY A 87 -5.92 -10.93 1.76
N LEU A 88 -7.04 -11.43 1.25
CA LEU A 88 -7.31 -12.86 1.12
C LEU A 88 -6.55 -13.42 -0.09
N VAL A 89 -5.68 -14.39 0.14
CA VAL A 89 -5.04 -15.17 -0.93
C VAL A 89 -5.46 -16.61 -0.77
N TRP A 90 -6.15 -17.14 -1.77
CA TRP A 90 -6.66 -18.49 -1.77
C TRP A 90 -6.70 -19.05 -3.19
N ALA A 91 -6.36 -20.32 -3.32
CA ALA A 91 -6.43 -21.05 -4.58
C ALA A 91 -6.56 -22.55 -4.31
N GLU A 92 -7.30 -23.25 -5.17
CA GLU A 92 -7.31 -24.70 -5.26
C GLU A 92 -6.61 -25.14 -6.55
N PRO A 93 -6.04 -26.36 -6.62
CA PRO A 93 -5.49 -26.89 -7.86
C PRO A 93 -6.54 -26.87 -8.97
N TYR A 94 -6.19 -26.30 -10.12
CA TYR A 94 -7.09 -26.18 -11.26
C TYR A 94 -6.34 -26.51 -12.57
N GLU A 95 -6.95 -27.34 -13.41
CA GLU A 95 -6.48 -27.64 -14.77
C GLU A 95 -7.58 -27.24 -15.78
N GLY A 96 -7.24 -26.40 -16.75
CA GLY A 96 -8.19 -25.92 -17.75
C GLY A 96 -7.94 -24.46 -18.14
N ILE A 97 -8.87 -23.90 -18.91
CA ILE A 97 -8.85 -22.48 -19.28
C ILE A 97 -9.48 -21.66 -18.15
N ALA A 98 -8.75 -20.69 -17.62
CA ALA A 98 -9.24 -19.77 -16.60
C ALA A 98 -9.36 -18.34 -17.16
N THR A 99 -10.22 -17.54 -16.52
CA THR A 99 -10.32 -16.09 -16.76
C THR A 99 -10.03 -15.37 -15.44
N GLU A 100 -9.13 -14.40 -15.49
CA GLU A 100 -8.81 -13.53 -14.37
C GLU A 100 -9.72 -12.30 -14.40
N LEU A 101 -10.24 -11.92 -13.24
CA LEU A 101 -11.01 -10.70 -13.03
C LEU A 101 -10.36 -9.92 -11.89
N ASP A 102 -10.25 -8.61 -12.05
CA ASP A 102 -9.71 -7.70 -11.04
C ASP A 102 -10.67 -6.54 -10.77
N TYR A 103 -10.71 -6.10 -9.52
CA TYR A 103 -11.51 -4.96 -9.09
C TYR A 103 -10.62 -3.71 -9.04
N ASN A 104 -10.89 -2.76 -9.92
CA ASN A 104 -10.17 -1.50 -9.98
C ASN A 104 -10.28 -0.75 -8.64
N GLU A 105 -9.13 -0.49 -8.01
CA GLU A 105 -9.03 0.36 -6.81
C GLU A 105 -9.90 -0.12 -5.64
N TYR A 106 -9.90 -1.45 -5.38
CA TYR A 106 -10.75 -2.09 -4.37
C TYR A 106 -10.73 -1.40 -3.00
N TYR A 107 -9.55 -1.15 -2.44
CA TYR A 107 -9.44 -0.48 -1.14
C TYR A 107 -10.00 0.95 -1.19
N PRO A 108 -9.53 1.87 -2.07
CA PRO A 108 -10.15 3.19 -2.22
C PRO A 108 -11.67 3.17 -2.38
N HIS A 109 -12.22 2.23 -3.16
CA HIS A 109 -13.66 2.08 -3.31
C HIS A 109 -14.36 1.78 -1.97
N ILE A 110 -13.79 0.90 -1.13
CA ILE A 110 -14.30 0.66 0.22
C ILE A 110 -14.20 1.91 1.09
N LEU A 111 -13.09 2.67 1.01
CA LEU A 111 -12.91 3.89 1.82
C LEU A 111 -13.86 5.02 1.40
N ALA A 112 -14.27 5.07 0.14
CA ALA A 112 -15.16 6.08 -0.41
C ALA A 112 -16.65 5.80 -0.11
N TYR A 113 -16.98 4.61 0.38
CA TYR A 113 -18.33 4.26 0.79
C TYR A 113 -18.81 5.16 1.94
N GLU A 114 -20.02 5.72 1.86
CA GLU A 114 -20.55 6.71 2.82
C GLU A 114 -20.64 6.19 4.27
N GLY A 115 -20.52 4.88 4.50
CA GLY A 115 -20.47 4.28 5.82
C GLY A 115 -19.05 4.06 6.39
N ALA A 116 -17.99 4.34 5.62
CA ALA A 116 -16.62 4.18 6.08
C ALA A 116 -16.27 5.30 7.07
N CYS A 117 -16.03 4.92 8.33
CA CYS A 117 -15.58 5.83 9.37
C CYS A 117 -14.24 5.40 9.94
N TRP A 118 -13.48 6.37 10.45
CA TRP A 118 -12.14 6.16 10.98
C TRP A 118 -12.12 6.57 12.44
N PRO A 119 -11.56 5.74 13.35
CA PRO A 119 -11.40 6.14 14.73
C PRO A 119 -10.39 7.29 14.79
N ILE A 120 -10.84 8.44 15.29
CA ILE A 120 -9.99 9.61 15.55
C ILE A 120 -9.61 9.74 17.03
N GLY A 121 -10.23 8.92 17.89
CA GLY A 121 -9.94 8.80 19.32
C GLY A 121 -10.65 7.58 19.93
N PRO A 122 -10.55 7.41 21.27
CA PRO A 122 -11.15 6.29 21.99
C PRO A 122 -12.67 6.24 21.80
N GLY A 123 -13.20 5.02 21.70
CA GLY A 123 -14.63 4.77 21.56
C GLY A 123 -15.18 3.94 22.72
N GLU A 124 -16.51 3.92 22.87
CA GLU A 124 -17.16 2.98 23.78
C GLU A 124 -17.38 1.64 23.08
N PHE A 125 -16.70 0.59 23.54
CA PHE A 125 -16.97 -0.77 23.09
C PHE A 125 -18.35 -1.22 23.59
N LYS A 126 -19.22 -1.63 22.66
CA LYS A 126 -20.55 -2.16 22.96
C LYS A 126 -20.63 -3.61 22.50
N THR A 127 -20.92 -4.51 23.43
CA THR A 127 -21.24 -5.89 23.10
C THR A 127 -22.69 -5.96 22.64
N PHE A 128 -22.89 -6.27 21.35
CA PHE A 128 -24.22 -6.58 20.85
C PHE A 128 -24.50 -8.06 21.11
N THR A 129 -25.24 -8.35 22.17
CA THR A 129 -25.83 -9.67 22.37
C THR A 129 -27.15 -9.72 21.60
N HIS A 130 -27.24 -10.58 20.59
CA HIS A 130 -28.53 -10.96 20.02
C HIS A 130 -29.33 -11.72 21.10
N ILE A 131 -30.54 -11.24 21.42
CA ILE A 131 -31.54 -11.93 22.26
C ILE A 131 -32.42 -12.77 21.34
#